data_AF-A0A4V2KST9-F1
#
_entry.id   AF-A0A4V2KST9-F1
#
_cell.length_a   1.000
_cell.length_b   1.000
_cell.length_c   1.000
_cell.angle_alpha   90.00
_cell.angle_beta   90.00
_cell.angle_gamma   90.00
#
_symmetry.space_group_name_H-M   'P 1'
#
loop_
_entity.id
_entity.type
_entity.pdbx_description
1 polymer ?
#
loop_
_entity_poly.entity_id
_entity_poly.type
_entity_poly.pdbx_seq_one_letter_code
_entity_poly.pdbx_strand_id
1 'polypeptide(L)'
;MSSLLSKFDPFDGDNIIRITAGLFMFPRVAGKITGYEATLGFFEKAGFHPAPAFLVLAGVMEAVSGLCLVFGLWVRFAAPVAAGALFVAAAALFEVGGFKWVWNKGGFEYPVFWGLICLAIAIKEWLPLLRRWFPRAA
;
A
#
# COMPACT_ATOMS: atom_id res chain seq x y z
N MET A 1 -3.25 -23.24 -17.92
CA MET A 1 -2.85 -23.88 -16.65
C MET A 1 -2.11 -22.82 -15.83
N SER A 2 -2.75 -22.19 -14.84
CA SER A 2 -2.08 -21.19 -13.98
C SER A 2 -1.13 -21.93 -13.03
N SER A 3 0.10 -22.16 -13.47
CA SER A 3 1.16 -22.62 -12.58
C SER A 3 1.44 -21.54 -11.54
N LEU A 4 1.72 -21.92 -10.28
CA LEU A 4 2.15 -20.96 -9.25
C LEU A 4 3.36 -20.13 -9.73
N LEU A 5 4.21 -20.72 -10.58
CA LEU A 5 5.38 -20.08 -11.17
C LEU A 5 5.02 -18.92 -12.11
N SER A 6 3.83 -18.93 -12.74
CA SER A 6 3.42 -17.83 -13.63
C SER A 6 3.15 -16.54 -12.86
N LYS A 7 2.96 -16.60 -11.53
CA LYS A 7 2.83 -15.41 -10.67
C LYS A 7 4.18 -14.75 -10.37
N PHE A 8 5.29 -15.43 -10.66
CA PHE A 8 6.64 -14.95 -10.44
C PHE A 8 7.41 -14.81 -11.76
N ASP A 9 6.71 -14.81 -12.90
CA ASP A 9 7.33 -14.61 -14.20
C ASP A 9 7.89 -13.19 -14.28
N PRO A 10 9.22 -13.01 -14.39
CA PRO A 10 9.85 -11.69 -14.42
C PRO A 10 9.64 -10.97 -15.76
N PHE A 11 9.14 -11.66 -16.79
CA PHE A 11 8.82 -11.04 -18.09
C PHE A 11 7.40 -10.46 -18.13
N ASP A 12 6.56 -10.78 -17.15
CA ASP A 12 5.26 -10.17 -16.98
C ASP A 12 5.37 -8.87 -16.15
N GLY A 13 5.19 -7.73 -16.82
CA GLY A 13 5.23 -6.41 -16.18
C GLY A 13 4.26 -6.27 -15.01
N ASP A 14 3.13 -6.98 -15.00
CA ASP A 14 2.18 -6.95 -13.89
C ASP A 14 2.76 -7.61 -12.64
N ASN A 15 3.48 -8.73 -12.81
CA ASN A 15 4.17 -9.39 -11.70
C ASN A 15 5.26 -8.48 -11.14
N ILE A 16 6.04 -7.82 -12.00
CA ILE A 16 7.06 -6.86 -11.57
C ILE A 16 6.42 -5.79 -10.68
N ILE A 17 5.39 -5.10 -11.19
CA ILE A 17 4.74 -4.00 -10.47
C ILE A 17 4.11 -4.50 -9.17
N ARG A 18 3.38 -5.62 -9.20
CA ARG A 18 2.70 -6.17 -8.02
C ARG A 18 3.68 -6.62 -6.94
N ILE A 19 4.72 -7.37 -7.32
CA ILE A 19 5.75 -7.84 -6.39
C ILE A 19 6.48 -6.65 -5.80
N THR A 20 6.87 -5.69 -6.64
CA THR A 20 7.59 -4.49 -6.20
C THR A 20 6.74 -3.65 -5.24
N ALA A 21 5.47 -3.42 -5.54
CA ALA A 21 4.54 -2.71 -4.66
C ALA A 21 4.37 -3.42 -3.31
N GLY A 22 4.34 -4.76 -3.30
CA GLY A 22 4.32 -5.54 -2.08
C GLY A 22 5.63 -5.47 -1.29
N LEU A 23 6.77 -5.54 -1.98
CA LEU A 23 8.09 -5.47 -1.35
C LEU A 23 8.34 -4.13 -0.66
N PHE A 24 7.89 -3.02 -1.27
CA PHE A 24 8.03 -1.68 -0.67
C PHE A 24 7.16 -1.46 0.57
N MET A 25 6.28 -2.40 0.95
CA MET A 25 5.61 -2.37 2.24
C MET A 25 6.55 -2.75 3.39
N PHE A 26 7.48 -3.69 3.17
CA PHE A 26 8.33 -4.22 4.24
C PHE A 26 9.26 -3.17 4.88
N PRO A 27 9.92 -2.27 4.14
CA PRO A 27 10.69 -1.20 4.75
C PRO A 27 9.85 -0.30 5.66
N ARG A 28 8.55 -0.12 5.36
CA ARG A 28 7.65 0.68 6.19
C ARG A 28 7.31 -0.03 7.49
N VAL A 29 7.02 -1.33 7.41
CA VAL A 29 6.80 -2.18 8.60
C VAL A 29 8.07 -2.21 9.46
N ALA A 30 9.23 -2.43 8.85
CA ALA A 30 10.52 -2.44 9.53
C ALA A 30 10.76 -1.11 10.26
N GLY A 31 10.50 0.03 9.61
CA GLY A 31 10.62 1.35 10.22
C GLY A 31 9.72 1.54 11.46
N LYS A 32 8.51 0.98 11.46
CA LYS A 32 7.61 1.00 12.62
C LYS A 32 8.12 0.15 13.79
N ILE A 33 8.85 -0.94 13.50
CA ILE A 33 9.39 -1.84 14.52
C ILE A 33 10.69 -1.26 15.11
N THR A 34 11.64 -0.85 14.25
CA THR A 34 12.94 -0.33 14.69
C THR A 34 12.85 1.08 15.26
N GLY A 35 11.89 1.88 14.79
CA GLY A 35 11.64 3.25 15.22
C GLY A 35 10.30 3.42 15.91
N TYR A 36 9.92 2.47 16.78
CA TYR A 36 8.61 2.43 17.41
C TYR A 36 8.25 3.73 18.13
N GLU A 37 9.13 4.25 19.01
CA GLU A 37 8.86 5.47 19.77
C GLU A 37 8.70 6.71 18.88
N ALA A 38 9.56 6.86 17.87
CA ALA A 38 9.49 7.96 16.91
C ALA A 38 8.20 7.90 16.07
N THR A 39 7.81 6.69 15.66
CA THR A 39 6.58 6.45 14.91
C THR A 39 5.36 6.71 15.78
N LEU A 40 5.36 6.28 17.04
CA LEU A 40 4.27 6.52 17.98
C LEU A 40 4.05 8.02 18.19
N GLY A 41 5.12 8.78 18.42
CA GLY A 41 5.04 10.24 18.49
C GLY A 41 4.57 10.91 17.20
N PHE A 42 4.82 10.31 16.03
CA PHE A 42 4.26 10.77 14.76
C PHE A 42 2.74 10.50 14.67
N PHE A 43 2.28 9.32 15.09
CA PHE A 43 0.84 8.99 15.11
C PHE A 43 0.06 9.88 16.10
N GLU A 44 0.65 10.20 17.25
CA GLU A 44 0.07 11.15 18.20
C GLU A 44 -0.04 12.56 17.60
N LYS A 45 1.03 13.05 16.94
CA LYS A 45 1.01 14.36 16.25
C LYS A 45 0.02 14.40 15.09
N ALA A 46 -0.18 13.27 14.41
CA ALA A 46 -1.17 13.13 13.35
C ALA A 46 -2.61 13.03 13.87
N GLY A 47 -2.83 13.04 15.20
CA GLY A 47 -4.16 13.03 15.82
C GLY A 47 -4.82 11.66 15.92
N PHE A 48 -4.07 10.56 15.73
CA PHE A 48 -4.62 9.21 15.90
C PHE A 48 -4.70 8.84 17.38
N HIS A 49 -5.92 8.72 17.91
CA HIS A 49 -6.16 8.28 19.29
C HIS A 49 -7.01 7.01 19.32
N PRO A 50 -6.55 5.89 19.93
CA PRO A 50 -5.26 5.70 20.58
C PRO A 50 -4.12 5.36 19.60
N ALA A 51 -3.03 6.14 19.63
CA ALA A 51 -1.88 6.01 18.72
C ALA A 51 -1.25 4.61 18.65
N PRO A 52 -1.06 3.87 19.77
CA PRO A 52 -0.47 2.54 19.73
C PRO A 52 -1.31 1.53 18.92
N ALA A 53 -2.64 1.63 19.01
CA ALA A 53 -3.54 0.73 18.29
C ALA A 53 -3.50 0.99 16.78
N PHE A 54 -3.48 2.27 16.37
CA PHE A 54 -3.37 2.64 14.97
C PHE A 54 -2.00 2.29 14.37
N LEU A 55 -0.92 2.40 15.15
CA LEU A 55 0.42 2.00 14.72
C LEU A 55 0.47 0.49 14.46
N VAL A 56 -0.04 -0.32 15.38
CA VAL A 56 -0.10 -1.78 15.21
C VAL A 56 -1.00 -2.15 14.03
N LEU A 57 -2.18 -1.54 13.93
CA LEU A 57 -3.11 -1.76 12.82
C LEU A 57 -2.45 -1.44 11.48
N ALA A 58 -1.80 -0.29 11.35
CA ALA A 58 -1.09 0.11 10.14
C ALA A 58 0.04 -0.88 9.80
N GLY A 59 0.82 -1.29 10.81
CA GLY A 59 1.88 -2.30 10.62
C GLY A 59 1.34 -3.65 10.13
N VAL A 60 0.24 -4.14 10.72
CA VAL A 60 -0.40 -5.40 10.31
C VAL A 60 -0.98 -5.29 8.90
N MET A 61 -1.70 -4.20 8.60
CA MET A 61 -2.26 -3.98 7.26
C MET A 61 -1.16 -3.92 6.20
N GLU A 62 -0.06 -3.22 6.45
CA GLU A 62 1.08 -3.15 5.54
C GLU A 62 1.78 -4.50 5.37
N ALA A 63 2.00 -5.24 6.45
CA ALA A 63 2.67 -6.55 6.40
C ALA A 63 1.82 -7.58 5.64
N VAL A 64 0.54 -7.69 5.98
CA VAL A 64 -0.38 -8.66 5.35
C VAL A 64 -0.62 -8.31 3.89
N SER A 65 -0.90 -7.03 3.58
CA SER A 65 -1.10 -6.60 2.19
C SER A 65 0.17 -6.74 1.36
N GLY A 66 1.34 -6.42 1.92
CA GLY A 66 2.64 -6.62 1.28
C GLY A 66 2.88 -8.08 0.92
N LEU A 67 2.66 -8.98 1.88
CA LEU A 67 2.81 -10.43 1.68
C LEU A 67 1.85 -10.93 0.59
N CYS A 68 0.57 -10.56 0.68
CA CYS A 68 -0.44 -10.92 -0.30
C CYS A 68 -0.09 -10.43 -1.72
N LEU A 69 0.43 -9.21 -1.87
CA LEU A 69 0.85 -8.66 -3.16
C LEU A 69 2.06 -9.41 -3.72
N VAL A 70 3.08 -9.69 -2.91
CA VAL A 70 4.28 -10.42 -3.34
C VAL A 70 3.92 -11.82 -3.83
N PHE A 71 3.13 -12.58 -3.07
CA PHE A 71 2.75 -13.94 -3.44
C PHE A 71 1.59 -14.02 -4.45
N GLY A 72 1.02 -12.88 -4.85
CA GLY A 72 -0.14 -12.85 -5.74
C GLY A 72 -1.36 -13.56 -5.13
N LEU A 73 -1.55 -13.41 -3.83
CA LEU A 73 -2.64 -13.99 -3.04
C LEU A 73 -3.68 -12.90 -2.77
N TRP A 74 -4.93 -13.15 -3.15
CA TRP A 74 -6.06 -12.26 -2.85
C TRP A 74 -5.80 -10.79 -3.25
N VAL A 75 -5.06 -10.59 -4.37
CA VAL A 75 -4.57 -9.28 -4.85
C VAL A 75 -5.69 -8.25 -4.94
N ARG A 76 -6.87 -8.68 -5.40
CA ARG A 76 -8.12 -7.90 -5.40
C ARG A 76 -8.44 -7.19 -4.08
N PHE A 77 -8.18 -7.81 -2.92
CA PHE A 77 -8.45 -7.21 -1.61
C PHE A 77 -7.19 -6.61 -0.99
N ALA A 78 -6.03 -7.21 -1.23
CA ALA A 78 -4.76 -6.71 -0.70
C ALA A 78 -4.36 -5.35 -1.30
N ALA A 79 -4.57 -5.16 -2.61
CA ALA A 79 -4.23 -3.92 -3.31
C ALA A 79 -4.98 -2.68 -2.79
N PRO A 80 -6.33 -2.68 -2.62
CA PRO A 80 -7.02 -1.53 -2.04
C PRO A 80 -6.67 -1.29 -0.56
N VAL A 81 -6.39 -2.35 0.22
CA VAL A 81 -5.91 -2.22 1.61
C VAL A 81 -4.56 -1.52 1.65
N ALA A 82 -3.62 -1.95 0.80
CA ALA A 82 -2.31 -1.32 0.65
C ALA A 82 -2.42 0.15 0.20
N ALA A 83 -3.26 0.43 -0.80
CA ALA A 83 -3.52 1.78 -1.28
C ALA A 83 -4.09 2.68 -0.18
N GLY A 84 -5.09 2.19 0.57
CA GLY A 84 -5.68 2.92 1.69
C GLY A 84 -4.67 3.25 2.77
N ALA A 85 -3.85 2.28 3.18
CA ALA A 85 -2.79 2.50 4.16
C ALA A 85 -1.76 3.54 3.69
N LEU A 86 -1.44 3.55 2.39
CA LEU A 86 -0.54 4.53 1.78
C LEU A 86 -1.14 5.95 1.72
N PHE A 87 -2.42 6.07 1.36
CA PHE A 87 -3.11 7.37 1.35
C PHE A 87 -3.32 7.93 2.75
N VAL A 88 -3.65 7.09 3.73
CA VAL A 88 -3.71 7.52 5.14
C VAL A 88 -2.34 7.99 5.62
N ALA A 89 -1.25 7.30 5.25
CA ALA A 89 0.10 7.75 5.56
C ALA A 89 0.44 9.08 4.88
N ALA A 90 0.02 9.29 3.62
CA ALA A 90 0.20 10.56 2.92
C ALA A 90 -0.55 11.71 3.62
N ALA A 91 -1.79 11.47 4.03
CA ALA A 91 -2.59 12.44 4.78
C ALA A 91 -1.96 12.76 6.14
N ALA A 92 -1.49 11.75 6.88
CA ALA A 92 -0.80 11.95 8.15
C ALA A 92 0.48 12.78 8.00
N LEU A 93 1.25 12.58 6.92
CA LEU A 93 2.43 13.40 6.61
C LEU A 93 2.05 14.85 6.31
N PHE A 94 0.94 15.07 5.61
CA PHE A 94 0.43 16.40 5.34
C PHE A 94 -0.02 17.12 6.62
N GLU A 95 -0.71 16.43 7.53
CA GLU A 95 -1.16 17.00 8.81
C GLU A 95 0.02 17.37 9.72
N VAL A 96 1.01 16.48 9.87
CA VAL A 96 2.15 16.71 10.77
C VAL A 96 3.17 17.69 10.18
N GLY A 97 3.40 17.61 8.87
CA GLY A 97 4.51 18.27 8.18
C GLY A 97 4.11 19.46 7.32
N GLY A 98 2.82 19.70 7.09
CA GLY A 98 2.29 20.65 6.10
C GLY A 98 2.52 20.19 4.65
N PHE A 99 2.45 21.14 3.72
CA PHE A 99 2.67 20.84 2.30
C PHE A 99 4.15 20.62 2.00
N LYS A 100 4.58 19.36 2.03
CA LYS A 100 5.90 18.90 1.58
C LYS A 100 5.72 17.82 0.54
N TRP A 101 6.08 18.12 -0.70
CA TRP A 101 5.96 17.14 -1.80
C TRP A 101 7.12 16.15 -1.78
N VAL A 102 8.36 16.65 -1.89
CA VAL A 102 9.56 15.82 -2.10
C VAL A 102 9.87 14.96 -0.89
N TRP A 103 10.01 13.65 -1.13
CA TRP A 103 10.24 12.65 -0.08
C TRP A 103 11.50 12.92 0.77
N ASN A 104 12.60 13.40 0.16
CA ASN A 104 13.85 13.69 0.86
C ASN A 104 13.71 14.83 1.90
N LYS A 105 12.63 15.61 1.84
CA LYS A 105 12.30 16.65 2.83
C LYS A 105 11.20 16.21 3.81
N GLY A 106 10.88 14.92 3.85
CA GLY A 106 9.76 14.36 4.62
C GLY A 106 8.41 14.57 3.94
N GLY A 107 8.39 14.63 2.61
CA GLY A 107 7.17 14.81 1.84
C GLY A 107 6.41 13.52 1.54
N PHE A 108 5.17 13.68 1.06
CA PHE A 108 4.22 12.58 0.85
C PHE A 108 4.20 11.99 -0.57
N GLU A 109 5.16 12.38 -1.44
CA GLU A 109 5.30 11.89 -2.81
C GLU A 109 5.35 10.36 -2.92
N TYR A 110 6.23 9.69 -2.16
CA TYR A 110 6.38 8.23 -2.22
C TYR A 110 5.11 7.48 -1.81
N PRO A 111 4.47 7.80 -0.67
CA PRO A 111 3.19 7.23 -0.30
C PRO A 111 2.11 7.41 -1.36
N VAL A 112 2.01 8.59 -1.98
CA VAL A 112 1.04 8.86 -3.06
C VAL A 112 1.35 8.03 -4.30
N PHE A 113 2.61 7.99 -4.73
CA PHE A 113 3.02 7.23 -5.90
C PHE A 113 2.68 5.74 -5.75
N TRP A 114 3.13 5.10 -4.67
CA TRP A 114 2.82 3.70 -4.42
C TRP A 114 1.35 3.45 -4.16
N GLY A 115 0.63 4.43 -3.60
CA GLY A 115 -0.81 4.35 -3.36
C GLY A 115 -1.58 4.28 -4.69
N LEU A 116 -1.19 5.12 -5.66
CA LEU A 116 -1.74 5.11 -7.01
C LEU A 116 -1.39 3.80 -7.76
N ILE A 117 -0.17 3.28 -7.61
CA ILE A 117 0.19 1.97 -8.15
C ILE A 117 -0.69 0.87 -7.58
N CYS A 118 -0.88 0.82 -6.26
CA CYS A 118 -1.75 -0.16 -5.62
C CYS A 118 -3.21 0.00 -6.06
N LEU A 119 -3.68 1.23 -6.25
CA LEU A 119 -5.01 1.51 -6.79
C LEU A 119 -5.16 1.02 -8.25
N ALA A 120 -4.14 1.21 -9.08
CA ALA A 120 -4.14 0.71 -10.46
C ALA A 120 -4.19 -0.83 -10.51
N ILE A 121 -3.41 -1.51 -9.65
CA ILE A 121 -3.48 -2.97 -9.48
C ILE A 121 -4.90 -3.37 -9.05
N ALA A 122 -5.48 -2.69 -8.07
CA ALA A 122 -6.83 -2.97 -7.61
C ALA A 122 -7.85 -2.84 -8.75
N ILE A 123 -7.86 -1.71 -9.46
CA ILE A 123 -8.77 -1.50 -10.59
C ILE A 123 -8.60 -2.60 -11.64
N LYS A 124 -7.37 -2.98 -11.97
CA LYS A 124 -7.10 -4.05 -12.94
C LYS A 124 -7.69 -5.39 -12.51
N GLU A 125 -7.53 -5.77 -11.25
CA GLU A 125 -8.07 -7.02 -10.69
C GLU A 125 -9.60 -7.00 -10.60
N TRP A 126 -10.20 -5.85 -10.30
CA TRP A 126 -11.66 -5.69 -10.17
C TRP A 126 -12.35 -5.48 -11.52
N LEU A 127 -11.66 -4.99 -12.55
CA LEU A 127 -12.25 -4.66 -13.85
C LEU A 127 -12.95 -5.84 -14.55
N PRO A 128 -12.42 -7.08 -14.57
CA PRO A 128 -13.12 -8.23 -15.13
C PRO A 128 -14.44 -8.53 -14.41
N LEU A 129 -14.51 -8.28 -13.10
CA LEU A 129 -15.73 -8.45 -12.32
C LEU A 129 -16.72 -7.31 -12.60
N LEU A 130 -16.27 -6.07 -12.54
CA LEU A 130 -17.10 -4.90 -12.79
C LEU A 130 -17.71 -4.91 -14.20
N ARG A 131 -16.95 -5.38 -15.21
CA ARG A 131 -17.46 -5.54 -16.58
C ARG A 131 -18.57 -6.58 -16.73
N ARG A 132 -18.68 -7.56 -15.81
CA ARG A 132 -19.82 -8.49 -15.80
C ARG A 132 -21.12 -7.81 -15.41
N TRP A 133 -21.05 -6.79 -14.56
CA TRP A 133 -22.21 -6.05 -14.05
C TRP A 133 -22.51 -4.80 -14.87
N PHE A 134 -21.47 -4.16 -15.41
CA PHE A 134 -21.56 -2.94 -16.20
C PHE A 134 -20.77 -3.11 -17.50
N PRO A 135 -21.36 -3.77 -18.52
CA PRO A 135 -20.78 -3.78 -19.86
C PRO A 135 -20.72 -2.32 -20.34
N ARG A 136 -19.55 -1.87 -20.83
CA ARG A 136 -19.49 -0.58 -21.51
C ARG A 136 -20.40 -0.65 -22.73
N ALA A 137 -21.36 0.27 -22.82
CA ALA A 137 -21.98 0.56 -24.11
C ALA A 137 -20.83 0.91 -25.07
N ALA A 138 -20.76 0.19 -26.18
CA ALA A 138 -19.72 0.34 -27.19
C ALA A 138 -19.75 1.74 -27.81
#